data_AF-A0A961VBI7-F1
#
_entry.id   AF-A0A961VBI7-F1
#
_cell.length_a   1.000
_cell.length_b   1.000
_cell.length_c   1.000
_cell.angle_alpha   90.00
_cell.angle_beta   90.00
_cell.angle_gamma   90.00
#
_symmetry.space_group_name_H-M   'P 1'
#
loop_
_entity.id
_entity.type
_entity.pdbx_description
1 polymer ?
#
loop_
_entity_poly.entity_id
_entity_poly.type
_entity_poly.pdbx_seq_one_letter_code
_entity_poly.pdbx_strand_id
1 'polypeptide(L)'
;VEGKLPALVRAVEREGRTVVWSCDPMHGNTVKSESGYKTRPFERVLREVENFFAVHRAEGTHPGGIHIEMTGKNVTECTGGARAISDADLKDRYHTHCDPRLNADQSLELAFLVAELLKRDRRGQSAPQQVAAGA
;
A
#
# COMPACT_ATOMS: atom_id res chain seq x y z
N VAL A 1 -5.32 -1.18 8.79
CA VAL A 1 -3.92 -1.54 9.16
C VAL A 1 -3.56 -1.05 10.56
N GLU A 2 -3.83 0.22 10.83
CA GLU A 2 -3.53 1.01 12.02
C GLU A 2 -3.98 0.33 13.33
N GLY A 3 -5.13 -0.33 13.32
CA GLY A 3 -5.66 -1.00 14.52
C GLY A 3 -5.02 -2.36 14.85
N LYS A 4 -4.20 -2.94 13.96
CA LYS A 4 -3.69 -4.32 14.11
C LYS A 4 -2.18 -4.44 13.94
N LEU A 5 -1.60 -3.78 12.95
CA LEU A 5 -0.17 -3.90 12.63
C LEU A 5 0.77 -3.45 13.78
N PRO A 6 0.51 -2.35 14.51
CA PRO A 6 1.41 -1.90 15.58
C PRO A 6 1.71 -2.97 16.63
N ALA A 7 0.68 -3.72 17.05
CA ALA A 7 0.85 -4.78 18.05
C ALA A 7 1.74 -5.93 17.55
N LEU A 8 1.68 -6.24 16.25
CA LEU A 8 2.53 -7.25 15.63
C LEU A 8 3.97 -6.77 15.51
N VAL A 9 4.18 -5.52 15.12
CA VAL A 9 5.52 -4.90 15.03
C VAL A 9 6.22 -4.95 16.39
N ARG A 10 5.57 -4.45 17.45
CA ARG A 10 6.12 -4.47 18.81
C ARG A 10 6.38 -5.87 19.34
N ALA A 11 5.53 -6.84 18.97
CA ALA A 11 5.74 -8.23 19.37
C ALA A 11 7.01 -8.81 18.72
N VAL A 12 7.18 -8.65 17.41
CA VAL A 12 8.35 -9.14 16.68
C VAL A 12 9.64 -8.47 17.18
N GLU A 13 9.60 -7.17 17.46
CA GLU A 13 10.72 -6.43 18.02
C GLU A 13 11.11 -6.92 19.41
N ARG A 14 10.12 -7.15 20.29
CA ARG A 14 10.33 -7.75 21.62
C ARG A 14 11.02 -9.12 21.55
N GLU A 15 10.73 -9.91 20.52
CA GLU A 15 11.34 -11.22 20.30
C GLU A 15 12.75 -11.12 19.65
N GLY A 16 13.28 -9.91 19.44
CA GLY A 16 14.61 -9.68 18.88
C GLY A 16 14.75 -10.16 17.43
N ARG A 17 13.65 -10.22 16.67
CA ARG A 17 13.65 -10.75 15.30
C ARG A 17 13.79 -9.63 14.27
N THR A 18 14.66 -9.83 13.30
CA THR A 18 14.78 -8.96 12.13
C THR A 18 14.01 -9.57 10.97
N VAL A 19 13.01 -8.86 10.46
CA VAL A 19 12.15 -9.30 9.37
C VAL A 19 11.99 -8.20 8.32
N VAL A 20 11.57 -8.60 7.12
CA VAL A 20 11.10 -7.66 6.10
C VAL A 20 9.60 -7.50 6.26
N TRP A 21 9.15 -6.29 6.60
CA TRP A 21 7.74 -5.94 6.57
C TRP A 21 7.34 -5.56 5.15
N SER A 22 6.39 -6.30 4.59
CA SER A 22 5.84 -6.03 3.27
C SER A 22 4.34 -5.77 3.38
N CYS A 23 3.86 -4.74 2.70
CA CYS A 23 2.44 -4.42 2.62
C CYS A 23 1.84 -5.05 1.37
N ASP A 24 0.82 -5.89 1.55
CA ASP A 24 -0.08 -6.30 0.48
C ASP A 24 -1.38 -5.47 0.57
N PRO A 25 -1.49 -4.35 -0.17
CA PRO A 25 -2.66 -3.48 -0.11
C PRO A 25 -3.80 -3.99 -1.02
N MET A 26 -3.70 -5.22 -1.56
CA MET A 26 -4.61 -5.72 -2.58
C MET A 26 -5.69 -6.60 -1.96
N HIS A 27 -5.29 -7.70 -1.33
CA HIS A 27 -6.21 -8.77 -0.95
C HIS A 27 -7.19 -8.35 0.15
N GLY A 28 -6.78 -7.48 1.08
CA GLY A 28 -7.64 -6.93 2.13
C GLY A 28 -8.71 -5.93 1.63
N ASN A 29 -8.58 -5.43 0.40
CA ASN A 29 -9.43 -4.34 -0.14
C ASN A 29 -10.42 -4.81 -1.21
N THR A 30 -10.56 -6.11 -1.44
CA THR A 30 -11.47 -6.65 -2.44
C THR A 30 -12.93 -6.49 -2.02
N VAL A 31 -13.75 -5.93 -2.89
CA VAL A 31 -15.20 -5.78 -2.72
C VAL A 31 -15.94 -6.36 -3.92
N LYS A 32 -17.23 -6.67 -3.77
CA LYS A 32 -18.12 -6.97 -4.88
C LYS A 32 -18.85 -5.67 -5.26
N SER A 33 -18.79 -5.31 -6.54
CA SER A 33 -19.42 -4.11 -7.07
C SER A 33 -20.91 -4.32 -7.35
N GLU A 34 -21.64 -3.25 -7.69
CA GLU A 34 -23.08 -3.31 -7.97
C GLU A 34 -23.39 -4.16 -9.21
N SER A 35 -22.57 -4.05 -10.25
CA SER A 35 -22.61 -4.92 -11.44
C SER A 35 -22.18 -6.37 -11.17
N GLY A 36 -21.71 -6.69 -9.96
CA GLY A 36 -21.40 -8.04 -9.50
C GLY A 36 -19.95 -8.49 -9.71
N TYR A 37 -19.11 -7.64 -10.30
CA TYR A 37 -17.67 -7.91 -10.44
C TYR A 37 -16.94 -7.79 -9.09
N LYS A 38 -15.89 -8.58 -8.90
CA LYS A 38 -14.92 -8.29 -7.85
C LYS A 38 -14.09 -7.09 -8.30
N THR A 39 -13.93 -6.10 -7.43
CA THR A 39 -13.06 -4.96 -7.71
C THR A 39 -12.34 -4.52 -6.43
N ARG A 40 -11.38 -3.61 -6.59
CA ARG A 40 -10.67 -2.96 -5.49
C ARG A 40 -10.69 -1.46 -5.75
N PRO A 41 -11.32 -0.66 -4.86
CA PRO A 41 -11.25 0.79 -4.98
C PRO A 41 -9.80 1.24 -4.79
N PHE A 42 -9.23 1.87 -5.81
CA PHE A 42 -7.81 2.21 -5.84
C PHE A 42 -7.41 3.12 -4.67
N GLU A 43 -8.28 4.02 -4.22
CA GLU A 43 -8.04 4.90 -3.09
C GLU A 43 -7.89 4.13 -1.76
N ARG A 44 -8.50 2.94 -1.64
CA ARG A 44 -8.29 2.07 -0.47
C ARG A 44 -6.92 1.40 -0.53
N VAL A 45 -6.48 0.98 -1.71
CA VAL A 45 -5.14 0.43 -1.94
C VAL A 45 -4.08 1.46 -1.57
N LEU A 46 -4.20 2.70 -2.07
CA LEU A 46 -3.27 3.80 -1.75
C LEU A 46 -3.24 4.08 -0.23
N ARG A 47 -4.42 4.19 0.39
CA ARG A 47 -4.56 4.49 1.83
C ARG A 47 -3.93 3.41 2.71
N GLU A 48 -4.07 2.13 2.34
CA GLU A 48 -3.43 1.04 3.07
C GLU A 48 -1.90 1.17 3.05
N VAL A 49 -1.32 1.52 1.90
CA VAL A 49 0.13 1.79 1.79
C VAL A 49 0.53 2.99 2.63
N GLU A 50 -0.19 4.11 2.56
CA GLU A 50 0.10 5.29 3.39
C GLU A 50 0.08 4.95 4.89
N ASN A 51 -0.93 4.20 5.31
CA ASN A 51 -1.10 3.78 6.70
C ASN A 51 -0.01 2.79 7.14
N PHE A 52 0.41 1.88 6.26
CA PHE A 52 1.54 0.99 6.52
C PHE A 52 2.83 1.78 6.79
N PHE A 53 3.14 2.77 5.94
CA PHE A 53 4.28 3.67 6.15
C PHE A 53 4.13 4.48 7.44
N ALA A 54 2.94 5.00 7.73
CA ALA A 54 2.68 5.76 8.95
C ALA A 54 2.88 4.93 10.23
N VAL A 55 2.43 3.67 10.23
CA VAL A 55 2.66 2.74 11.34
C VAL A 55 4.16 2.49 11.52
N HIS A 56 4.90 2.15 10.47
CA HIS A 56 6.34 1.93 10.59
C HIS A 56 7.11 3.15 11.07
N ARG A 57 6.73 4.35 10.61
CA ARG A 57 7.29 5.61 11.11
C ARG A 57 7.02 5.80 12.61
N ALA A 58 5.79 5.55 13.05
CA ALA A 58 5.39 5.71 14.46
C ALA A 58 6.07 4.67 15.38
N GLU A 59 6.26 3.45 14.88
CA GLU A 59 6.92 2.36 15.61
C GLU A 59 8.46 2.39 15.45
N GLY A 60 9.03 3.35 14.73
CA GLY A 60 10.48 3.45 14.52
C GLY A 60 11.10 2.31 13.70
N THR A 61 10.30 1.62 12.89
CA THR A 61 10.73 0.45 12.09
C THR A 61 10.75 0.75 10.59
N HIS A 62 11.34 -0.14 9.79
CA HIS A 62 11.52 0.07 8.35
C HIS A 62 10.36 -0.54 7.53
N PRO A 63 9.64 0.25 6.71
CA PRO A 63 8.66 -0.27 5.75
C PRO A 63 9.41 -0.90 4.55
N GLY A 64 9.58 -2.23 4.59
CA GLY A 64 10.53 -2.95 3.74
C GLY A 64 10.08 -3.23 2.31
N GLY A 65 8.79 -3.13 1.98
CA GLY A 65 8.32 -3.34 0.62
C GLY A 65 6.80 -3.29 0.45
N ILE A 66 6.38 -3.42 -0.80
CA ILE A 66 4.99 -3.61 -1.21
C ILE A 66 4.86 -4.86 -2.09
N HIS A 67 3.73 -5.56 -1.97
CA HIS A 67 3.36 -6.72 -2.77
C HIS A 67 2.05 -6.43 -3.48
N ILE A 68 2.05 -6.36 -4.81
CA ILE A 68 0.88 -5.93 -5.59
C ILE A 68 0.58 -6.87 -6.75
N GLU A 69 -0.70 -6.95 -7.11
CA GLU A 69 -1.17 -7.62 -8.32
C GLU A 69 -1.38 -6.59 -9.43
N MET A 70 -0.61 -6.68 -10.51
CA MET A 70 -0.62 -5.69 -11.58
C MET A 70 -0.51 -6.33 -12.96
N THR A 71 -0.86 -5.55 -13.98
CA THR A 71 -0.64 -5.90 -15.38
C THR A 71 -0.28 -4.65 -16.19
N GLY A 72 0.67 -4.77 -17.12
CA GLY A 72 1.00 -3.70 -18.07
C GLY A 72 -0.08 -3.45 -19.12
N LYS A 73 -1.18 -4.23 -19.11
CA LYS A 73 -2.31 -4.07 -20.02
C LYS A 73 -3.25 -2.96 -19.54
N ASN A 74 -3.90 -2.31 -20.48
CA ASN A 74 -4.92 -1.32 -20.21
C ASN A 74 -6.27 -2.00 -19.88
N VAL A 75 -6.37 -2.53 -18.64
CA VAL A 75 -7.56 -3.22 -18.08
C VAL A 75 -8.38 -2.30 -17.17
N THR A 76 -9.63 -2.67 -16.94
CA THR A 76 -10.58 -1.96 -16.06
C THR A 76 -11.00 -2.85 -14.88
N GLU A 77 -10.03 -3.41 -14.16
CA GLU A 77 -10.30 -4.40 -13.10
C GLU A 77 -10.48 -3.74 -11.71
N CYS A 78 -9.73 -2.68 -11.42
CA CYS A 78 -9.84 -1.86 -10.20
C CYS A 78 -10.50 -0.50 -10.49
N THR A 79 -11.47 -0.09 -9.66
CA THR A 79 -12.14 1.21 -9.78
C THR A 79 -11.28 2.37 -9.26
N GLY A 80 -11.56 3.59 -9.72
CA GLY A 80 -10.85 4.81 -9.30
C GLY A 80 -9.52 5.05 -10.06
N GLY A 81 -8.59 5.75 -9.40
CA GLY A 81 -7.33 6.22 -9.98
C GLY A 81 -7.51 7.37 -10.98
N ALA A 82 -6.42 7.80 -11.62
CA ALA A 82 -6.43 8.99 -12.49
C ALA A 82 -7.46 8.95 -13.64
N ARG A 83 -7.88 7.76 -14.11
CA ARG A 83 -8.90 7.60 -15.15
C ARG A 83 -10.33 7.49 -14.62
N ALA A 84 -10.53 7.52 -13.30
CA ALA A 84 -11.82 7.41 -12.62
C ALA A 84 -12.67 6.23 -13.12
N ILE A 85 -12.07 5.03 -13.16
CA ILE A 85 -12.76 3.81 -13.61
C ILE A 85 -13.98 3.57 -12.73
N SER A 86 -15.16 3.57 -13.33
CA SER A 86 -16.43 3.35 -12.65
C SER A 86 -16.83 1.87 -12.63
N ASP A 87 -17.88 1.53 -11.88
CA ASP A 87 -18.47 0.18 -11.91
C ASP A 87 -18.93 -0.22 -13.32
N ALA A 88 -19.47 0.73 -14.09
CA ALA A 88 -19.97 0.49 -15.44
C ALA A 88 -18.84 0.12 -16.42
N ASP A 89 -17.62 0.62 -16.19
CA ASP A 89 -16.45 0.39 -17.03
C ASP A 89 -15.78 -0.97 -16.78
N LEU A 90 -16.13 -1.65 -15.67
CA LEU A 90 -15.50 -2.91 -15.28
C LEU A 90 -15.66 -3.97 -16.37
N LYS A 91 -16.85 -4.07 -16.97
CA LYS A 91 -17.17 -5.05 -18.01
C LYS A 91 -16.35 -4.91 -19.30
N ASP A 92 -15.78 -3.74 -19.57
CA ASP A 92 -15.16 -3.46 -20.86
C ASP A 92 -13.88 -4.27 -21.05
N ARG A 93 -13.06 -4.33 -20.00
CA ARG A 93 -11.75 -4.98 -20.02
C ARG A 93 -11.44 -5.68 -18.69
N TYR A 94 -12.39 -6.47 -18.20
CA TYR A 94 -12.17 -7.45 -17.14
C TYR A 94 -11.58 -8.75 -17.71
N HIS A 95 -10.26 -8.94 -17.61
CA HIS A 95 -9.57 -10.09 -18.26
C HIS A 95 -9.04 -11.12 -17.26
N THR A 96 -9.31 -10.94 -15.97
CA THR A 96 -8.88 -11.86 -14.91
C THR A 96 -10.02 -12.79 -14.52
N HIS A 97 -9.69 -14.06 -14.24
CA HIS A 97 -10.62 -15.03 -13.65
C HIS A 97 -10.51 -15.08 -12.12
N CYS A 98 -9.44 -14.48 -11.56
CA CYS A 98 -9.15 -14.50 -10.13
C CYS A 98 -9.52 -13.15 -9.52
N ASP A 99 -8.50 -12.38 -9.13
CA ASP A 99 -8.67 -11.10 -8.46
C ASP A 99 -8.33 -9.92 -9.39
N PRO A 100 -8.94 -8.75 -9.17
CA PRO A 100 -8.77 -7.55 -9.97
C PRO A 100 -7.37 -6.94 -9.80
N ARG A 101 -6.66 -6.73 -10.91
CA ARG A 101 -5.29 -6.21 -10.93
C ARG A 101 -5.25 -4.71 -11.19
N LEU A 102 -4.21 -4.04 -10.68
CA LEU A 102 -3.89 -2.68 -11.11
C LEU A 102 -3.50 -2.67 -12.60
N ASN A 103 -4.04 -1.73 -13.35
CA ASN A 103 -3.55 -1.45 -14.70
C ASN A 103 -2.23 -0.66 -14.66
N ALA A 104 -1.65 -0.40 -15.82
CA ALA A 104 -0.36 0.29 -15.94
C ALA A 104 -0.36 1.69 -15.27
N ASP A 105 -1.40 2.48 -15.47
CA ASP A 105 -1.49 3.85 -14.94
C ASP A 105 -1.63 3.84 -13.41
N GLN A 106 -2.53 3.00 -12.88
CA GLN A 106 -2.69 2.80 -11.44
C GLN A 106 -1.41 2.28 -10.78
N SER A 107 -0.69 1.38 -11.45
CA SER A 107 0.60 0.86 -10.96
C SER A 107 1.66 1.96 -10.88
N LEU A 108 1.71 2.84 -11.90
CA LEU A 108 2.64 3.96 -11.93
C LEU A 108 2.29 5.03 -10.88
N GLU A 109 1.01 5.33 -10.71
CA GLU A 109 0.51 6.24 -9.68
C GLU A 109 0.90 5.77 -8.27
N LEU A 110 0.69 4.47 -7.98
CA LEU A 110 1.13 3.87 -6.73
C LEU A 110 2.66 3.94 -6.57
N ALA A 111 3.43 3.72 -7.63
CA ALA A 111 4.89 3.81 -7.57
C ALA A 111 5.36 5.23 -7.19
N PHE A 112 4.74 6.28 -7.74
CA PHE A 112 5.04 7.66 -7.37
C PHE A 112 4.67 7.97 -5.91
N LEU A 113 3.53 7.47 -5.42
CA LEU A 113 3.17 7.61 -4.01
C LEU A 113 4.24 6.97 -3.10
N VAL A 114 4.64 5.73 -3.39
CA VAL A 114 5.67 5.02 -2.61
C VAL A 114 7.01 5.77 -2.64
N ALA A 115 7.41 6.29 -3.80
CA ALA A 115 8.63 7.08 -3.93
C ALA A 115 8.60 8.34 -3.04
N GLU A 116 7.48 9.05 -2.99
CA GLU A 116 7.32 10.22 -2.13
C GLU A 116 7.30 9.85 -0.64
N LEU A 117 6.67 8.74 -0.25
CA LEU A 117 6.70 8.24 1.13
C LEU A 117 8.14 7.89 1.57
N LEU A 118 8.89 7.16 0.73
CA LEU A 118 10.30 6.83 1.00
C LEU A 118 11.20 8.07 1.11
N LYS A 119 10.95 9.08 0.28
CA LYS A 119 11.69 10.35 0.31
C LYS A 119 11.39 11.15 1.59
N ARG A 120 10.14 11.16 2.05
CA ARG A 120 9.73 11.78 3.32
C ARG A 120 10.42 11.12 4.50
N ASP A 121 10.42 9.79 4.56
CA ASP A 121 11.04 9.04 5.65
C ASP A 121 12.56 9.26 5.71
N ARG A 122 13.23 9.28 4.56
CA ARG A 122 14.67 9.59 4.48
C ARG A 122 15.00 10.97 5.03
N ARG A 123 14.19 11.98 4.70
CA ARG A 123 14.37 13.35 5.20
C ARG A 123 14.13 13.46 6.71
N GLY A 124 13.16 12.72 7.24
CA GLY A 124 12.90 12.64 8.68
C GLY A 124 14.03 12.00 9.48
N GLN A 125 14.76 11.03 8.88
CA GLN A 125 15.89 10.35 9.50
C GLN A 125 17.20 11.18 9.51
N SER A 126 17.31 12.20 8.64
CA SER A 126 18.51 13.04 8.52
C SER A 126 18.61 14.22 9.51
N ALA A 127 17.69 14.34 10.47
CA ALA A 127 17.88 15.27 11.59
C ALA A 127 18.81 14.62 12.64
N PRO A 128 19.97 15.22 12.98
CA PRO A 128 20.85 14.66 14.00
C PRO A 128 20.10 14.58 15.32
N GLN A 129 20.02 13.38 15.89
CA GLN A 129 19.62 13.18 17.28
C GLN A 129 20.71 13.85 18.13
N GLN A 130 20.41 15.01 18.73
CA GLN A 130 21.27 15.60 19.73
C GLN A 130 21.45 14.58 20.84
N VAL A 131 22.61 13.93 20.86
CA VAL A 131 23.06 13.16 22.00
C VAL A 131 23.17 14.16 23.14
N ALA A 132 22.21 14.12 24.06
CA ALA A 132 22.33 14.82 25.32
C ALA A 132 23.54 14.20 26.05
N ALA A 133 24.68 14.88 25.99
CA ALA A 133 25.85 14.55 26.77
C ALA A 133 25.50 14.79 28.24
N GLY A 134 25.16 13.72 28.94
CA GLY A 134 25.05 13.69 30.39
C GLY A 134 26.30 13.05 30.98
N ALA A 135 27.17 13.87 31.55
CA ALA A 135 27.98 13.67 32.76
C ALA A 135 29.02 14.80 32.86
#